data_AF-C7BIE0-F1
#
_entry.id   AF-C7BIE0-F1
#
_cell.length_a   1.000
_cell.length_b   1.000
_cell.length_c   1.000
_cell.angle_alpha   90.00
_cell.angle_beta   90.00
_cell.angle_gamma   90.00
#
_symmetry.space_group_name_H-M   'P 1'
#
loop_
_entity.id
_entity.type
_entity.pdbx_description
1 polymer ?
#
loop_
_entity_poly.entity_id
_entity_poly.type
_entity_poly.pdbx_seq_one_letter_code
_entity_poly.pdbx_strand_id
1 'polypeptide(L)'
;MNRKNDFKAFSISNNANVVSQEGYEESPSLRRGFPPDNITVHLLNKVLRQSSTITSVVANFIATYSNDDVLDDGDIAKLTAQLNKALEQKISNISNIPVGIPVPWPTAIPPEGWIQCNGAVFDKSKFPKLAEAYPNGRLPDLRGEFIRGWDERRGVDNGRKLLSWQEGSALGQYPGDFDAGVAQNIHQRDGITYHDPKQNRYKISSLNSIGTGVDYIRLRPRNIAFNYIVKAE
;
A
#
# COMPACT_ATOMS: atom_id res chain seq x y z
N MET A 1 -1.40 -20.95 17.08
CA MET A 1 -1.47 -22.42 17.14
C MET A 1 -0.16 -22.97 16.60
N ASN A 2 0.50 -23.89 17.30
CA ASN A 2 1.77 -24.46 16.85
C ASN A 2 1.46 -25.50 15.76
N ARG A 3 1.71 -25.16 14.49
CA ARG A 3 1.42 -26.05 13.36
C ARG A 3 2.38 -27.25 13.35
N LYS A 4 1.89 -28.40 12.92
CA LYS A 4 2.65 -29.65 12.91
C LYS A 4 3.52 -29.73 11.65
N ASN A 5 4.79 -30.11 11.83
CA ASN A 5 5.73 -30.42 10.75
C ASN A 5 6.31 -31.82 11.00
N ASP A 6 6.04 -32.80 10.14
CA ASP A 6 6.52 -34.17 10.27
C ASP A 6 7.93 -34.40 9.72
N PHE A 7 8.46 -33.49 8.89
CA PHE A 7 9.82 -33.57 8.37
C PHE A 7 10.84 -33.13 9.42
N LYS A 8 11.54 -34.09 10.04
CA LYS A 8 12.48 -33.84 11.14
C LYS A 8 13.93 -33.82 10.69
N ALA A 9 14.71 -32.93 11.29
CA ALA A 9 16.16 -32.92 11.12
C ALA A 9 16.79 -34.12 11.86
N PHE A 10 17.62 -34.88 11.15
CA PHE A 10 18.31 -36.05 11.67
C PHE A 10 19.67 -35.67 12.28
N SER A 11 19.99 -36.26 13.44
CA SER A 11 21.33 -36.20 14.07
C SER A 11 21.89 -34.77 14.26
N ILE A 12 21.10 -33.86 14.81
CA ILE A 12 21.45 -32.44 15.00
C ILE A 12 22.15 -32.11 16.34
N SER A 13 22.33 -33.08 17.23
CA SER A 13 22.97 -32.86 18.54
C SER A 13 24.47 -32.54 18.43
N ASN A 14 25.04 -31.93 19.48
CA ASN A 14 26.46 -31.56 19.51
C ASN A 14 27.41 -32.77 19.41
N ASN A 15 26.99 -33.94 19.89
CA ASN A 15 27.75 -35.20 19.83
C ASN A 15 27.19 -36.15 18.77
N ALA A 16 26.64 -35.60 17.68
CA ALA A 16 26.11 -36.36 16.56
C ALA A 16 27.16 -37.32 15.98
N ASN A 17 26.72 -38.53 15.64
CA ASN A 17 27.54 -39.57 15.01
C ASN A 17 27.79 -39.26 13.51
N VAL A 18 28.46 -38.15 13.23
CA VAL A 18 28.73 -37.64 11.87
C VAL A 18 30.21 -37.30 11.72
N VAL A 19 30.73 -37.32 10.49
CA VAL A 19 32.07 -36.77 10.22
C VAL A 19 32.10 -35.24 10.43
N SER A 20 33.29 -34.69 10.69
CA SER A 20 33.51 -33.23 10.73
C SER A 20 33.16 -32.59 9.38
N GLN A 21 32.95 -31.27 9.37
CA GLN A 21 32.69 -30.57 8.10
C GLN A 21 33.90 -30.66 7.15
N GLU A 22 35.09 -30.42 7.68
CA GLU A 22 36.36 -30.55 6.95
C GLU A 22 36.53 -31.95 6.34
N GLY A 23 36.39 -33.01 7.16
CA GLY A 23 36.52 -34.39 6.67
C GLY A 23 35.43 -34.80 5.68
N TYR A 24 34.28 -34.14 5.68
CA TYR A 24 33.24 -34.34 4.65
C TYR A 24 33.61 -33.67 3.33
N GLU A 25 34.16 -32.46 3.37
CA GLU A 25 34.59 -31.70 2.19
C GLU A 25 35.78 -32.33 1.47
N GLU A 26 36.66 -32.99 2.22
CA GLU A 26 37.79 -33.77 1.69
C GLU A 26 37.36 -35.14 1.11
N SER A 27 36.17 -35.63 1.47
CA SER A 27 35.70 -36.95 1.04
C SER A 27 35.55 -37.02 -0.48
N PRO A 28 36.18 -37.98 -1.18
CA PRO A 28 35.96 -38.16 -2.60
C PRO A 28 34.51 -38.50 -2.97
N SER A 29 33.76 -39.04 -2.01
CA SER A 29 32.34 -39.39 -2.15
C SER A 29 31.44 -38.16 -2.29
N LEU A 30 31.88 -36.98 -1.82
CA LEU A 30 31.11 -35.74 -1.98
C LEU A 30 30.88 -35.39 -3.46
N ARG A 31 31.86 -35.67 -4.32
CA ARG A 31 31.80 -35.38 -5.76
C ARG A 31 31.33 -36.57 -6.60
N ARG A 32 31.66 -37.79 -6.19
CA ARG A 32 31.47 -39.01 -6.99
C ARG A 32 30.35 -39.92 -6.51
N GLY A 33 29.73 -39.60 -5.37
CA GLY A 33 28.79 -40.48 -4.69
C GLY A 33 29.50 -41.58 -3.90
N PHE A 34 28.72 -42.37 -3.16
CA PHE A 34 29.27 -43.46 -2.36
C PHE A 34 29.72 -44.63 -3.24
N PRO A 35 30.88 -45.26 -2.93
CA PRO A 35 31.26 -46.51 -3.58
C PRO A 35 30.27 -47.64 -3.24
N PRO A 36 30.17 -48.68 -4.08
CA PRO A 36 29.29 -49.83 -3.82
C PRO A 36 29.57 -50.52 -2.48
N ASP A 37 30.84 -50.56 -2.09
CA ASP A 37 31.34 -51.18 -0.87
C ASP A 37 32.08 -50.16 0.01
N ASN A 38 32.04 -50.32 1.33
CA ASN A 38 32.76 -49.53 2.34
C ASN A 38 32.30 -48.07 2.55
N ILE A 39 31.04 -47.86 2.95
CA ILE A 39 30.55 -46.57 3.45
C ILE A 39 30.62 -46.55 4.98
N THR A 40 31.26 -45.54 5.57
CA THR A 40 31.21 -45.37 7.04
C THR A 40 29.87 -44.77 7.46
N VAL A 41 29.33 -45.26 8.58
CA VAL A 41 28.07 -44.74 9.16
C VAL A 41 28.17 -43.25 9.46
N HIS A 42 29.34 -42.76 9.90
CA HIS A 42 29.58 -41.33 10.15
C HIS A 42 29.43 -40.48 8.87
N LEU A 43 29.89 -40.99 7.73
CA LEU A 43 29.80 -40.29 6.45
C LEU A 43 28.36 -40.31 5.92
N LEU A 44 27.69 -41.47 6.01
CA LEU A 44 26.26 -41.59 5.66
C LEU A 44 25.40 -40.65 6.52
N ASN A 45 25.62 -40.64 7.83
CA ASN A 45 24.88 -39.77 8.75
C ASN A 45 25.12 -38.28 8.45
N LYS A 46 26.30 -37.89 7.95
CA LYS A 46 26.57 -36.51 7.56
C LYS A 46 25.70 -36.07 6.39
N VAL A 47 25.55 -36.91 5.36
CA VAL A 47 24.67 -36.66 4.21
C VAL A 47 23.21 -36.57 4.67
N LEU A 48 22.74 -37.56 5.44
CA LEU A 48 21.37 -37.59 5.97
C LEU A 48 21.09 -36.38 6.86
N ARG A 49 22.05 -35.95 7.69
CA ARG A 49 21.93 -34.76 8.53
C ARG A 49 21.75 -33.50 7.67
N GLN A 50 22.61 -33.26 6.68
CA GLN A 50 22.52 -32.06 5.86
C GLN A 50 21.19 -31.99 5.08
N SER A 51 20.76 -33.09 4.46
CA SER A 51 19.51 -33.13 3.68
C SER A 51 18.27 -32.97 4.57
N SER A 52 18.18 -33.74 5.66
CA SER A 52 17.03 -33.67 6.58
C SER A 52 16.95 -32.34 7.32
N THR A 53 18.08 -31.69 7.62
CA THR A 53 18.10 -30.36 8.26
C THR A 53 17.46 -29.32 7.35
N ILE A 54 17.86 -29.26 6.07
CA ILE A 54 17.26 -28.34 5.10
C ILE A 54 15.78 -28.67 4.89
N THR A 55 15.44 -29.95 4.76
CA THR A 55 14.04 -30.41 4.60
C THR A 55 13.17 -29.95 5.77
N SER A 56 13.66 -30.11 7.01
CA SER A 56 12.94 -29.69 8.21
C SER A 56 12.73 -28.18 8.27
N VAL A 57 13.74 -27.39 7.88
CA VAL A 57 13.64 -25.92 7.80
C VAL A 57 12.60 -25.49 6.77
N VAL A 58 12.62 -26.07 5.57
CA VAL A 58 11.65 -25.77 4.51
C VAL A 58 10.24 -26.18 4.93
N ALA A 59 10.05 -27.37 5.47
CA ALA A 59 8.76 -27.83 5.95
C ALA A 59 8.22 -26.97 7.11
N ASN A 60 9.10 -26.47 7.99
CA ASN A 60 8.70 -25.55 9.06
C ASN A 60 8.29 -24.17 8.49
N PHE A 61 8.99 -23.68 7.47
CA PHE A 61 8.59 -22.49 6.73
C PHE A 61 7.20 -22.67 6.11
N ILE A 62 6.97 -23.79 5.41
CA ILE A 62 5.67 -24.12 4.82
C ILE A 62 4.58 -24.16 5.89
N ALA A 63 4.78 -24.89 7.00
CA ALA A 63 3.78 -24.98 8.07
C ALA A 63 3.42 -23.60 8.67
N THR A 64 4.45 -22.76 8.86
CA THR A 64 4.29 -21.42 9.43
C THR A 64 3.47 -20.49 8.52
N TYR A 65 3.81 -20.45 7.23
CA TYR A 65 3.25 -19.46 6.28
C TYR A 65 2.16 -20.02 5.37
N SER A 66 1.87 -21.32 5.36
CA SER A 66 0.64 -21.84 4.74
C SER A 66 -0.52 -21.85 5.73
N ASN A 67 -0.24 -21.74 7.03
CA ASN A 67 -1.19 -21.93 8.13
C ASN A 67 -1.82 -23.33 8.17
N ASP A 68 -1.14 -24.33 7.60
CA ASP A 68 -1.57 -25.72 7.53
C ASP A 68 -0.50 -26.66 8.13
N ASP A 69 -0.88 -27.88 8.49
CA ASP A 69 0.07 -28.92 8.92
C ASP A 69 0.80 -29.50 7.70
N VAL A 70 2.09 -29.79 7.86
CA VAL A 70 2.94 -30.39 6.84
C VAL A 70 3.25 -31.82 7.27
N LEU A 71 2.57 -32.78 6.64
CA LEU A 71 2.61 -34.21 6.98
C LEU A 71 3.54 -34.97 6.02
N ASP A 72 4.17 -36.04 6.52
CA ASP A 72 4.93 -36.98 5.70
C ASP A 72 4.02 -38.13 5.24
N ASP A 73 3.08 -37.82 4.35
CA ASP A 73 2.06 -38.74 3.82
C ASP A 73 2.23 -39.07 2.33
N GLY A 74 3.29 -38.56 1.70
CA GLY A 74 3.59 -38.74 0.28
C GLY A 74 2.74 -37.89 -0.68
N ASP A 75 1.90 -36.97 -0.19
CA ASP A 75 1.09 -36.09 -1.03
C ASP A 75 1.89 -34.90 -1.58
N ILE A 76 2.57 -35.13 -2.70
CA ILE A 76 3.40 -34.12 -3.38
C ILE A 76 2.57 -32.93 -3.86
N ALA A 77 1.33 -33.18 -4.29
CA ALA A 77 0.45 -32.12 -4.82
C ALA A 77 0.05 -31.14 -3.71
N LYS A 78 -0.35 -31.67 -2.56
CA LYS A 78 -0.64 -30.88 -1.36
C LYS A 78 0.58 -30.12 -0.86
N LEU A 79 1.74 -30.77 -0.77
CA LEU A 79 2.97 -30.11 -0.33
C LEU A 79 3.37 -28.95 -1.26
N THR A 80 3.19 -29.13 -2.56
CA THR A 80 3.43 -28.07 -3.57
C THR A 80 2.46 -26.90 -3.39
N ALA A 81 1.17 -27.18 -3.21
CA ALA A 81 0.17 -26.14 -2.97
C ALA A 81 0.45 -25.36 -1.68
N GLN A 82 0.86 -26.06 -0.61
CA GLN A 82 1.24 -25.44 0.65
C GLN A 82 2.49 -24.56 0.51
N LEU A 83 3.51 -24.99 -0.25
CA LEU A 83 4.69 -24.18 -0.52
C LEU A 83 4.35 -22.90 -1.27
N ASN A 84 3.54 -22.98 -2.32
CA ASN A 84 3.10 -21.80 -3.07
C ASN A 84 2.35 -20.82 -2.16
N LYS A 85 1.39 -21.31 -1.36
CA LYS A 85 0.66 -20.51 -0.38
C LYS A 85 1.59 -19.84 0.63
N ALA A 86 2.61 -20.55 1.12
CA ALA A 86 3.60 -20.02 2.05
C ALA A 86 4.44 -18.89 1.43
N LEU A 87 4.86 -19.05 0.17
CA LEU A 87 5.57 -18.01 -0.58
C LEU A 87 4.69 -16.80 -0.84
N GLU A 88 3.45 -17.00 -1.27
CA GLU A 88 2.47 -15.92 -1.47
C GLU A 88 2.23 -15.11 -0.20
N GLN A 89 2.00 -15.77 0.93
CA GLN A 89 1.83 -15.08 2.22
C GLN A 89 3.09 -14.33 2.65
N LYS A 90 4.28 -14.90 2.42
CA LYS A 90 5.53 -14.23 2.77
C LYS A 90 5.79 -13.01 1.89
N ILE A 91 5.53 -13.12 0.60
CA ILE A 91 5.72 -12.05 -0.38
C ILE A 91 4.66 -10.96 -0.22
N SER A 92 3.40 -11.32 0.06
CA SER A 92 2.33 -10.34 0.31
C SER A 92 2.66 -9.45 1.51
N ASN A 93 3.40 -9.95 2.50
CA ASN A 93 3.84 -9.14 3.64
C ASN A 93 4.91 -8.09 3.29
N ILE A 94 5.52 -8.12 2.10
CA ILE A 94 6.66 -7.27 1.72
C ILE A 94 6.24 -6.03 0.91
N SER A 95 5.00 -5.92 0.41
CA SER A 95 4.52 -4.76 -0.39
C SER A 95 3.15 -4.21 0.03
N ASN A 96 2.86 -4.18 1.32
CA ASN A 96 1.54 -3.76 1.81
C ASN A 96 1.41 -2.23 1.86
N ILE A 97 1.02 -1.63 0.74
CA ILE A 97 0.13 -0.46 0.81
C ILE A 97 -1.19 -0.97 1.38
N PRO A 98 -1.64 -0.51 2.56
CA PRO A 98 -2.94 -0.89 3.11
C PRO A 98 -4.07 -0.70 2.11
N VAL A 99 -4.99 -1.66 2.07
CA VAL A 99 -6.19 -1.57 1.22
C VAL A 99 -7.01 -0.37 1.66
N GLY A 100 -7.49 0.41 0.69
CA GLY A 100 -8.24 1.63 0.93
C GLY A 100 -7.43 2.93 0.91
N ILE A 101 -6.11 2.88 0.76
CA ILE A 101 -5.32 4.11 0.52
C ILE A 101 -5.45 4.53 -0.95
N PRO A 102 -5.91 5.76 -1.25
CA PRO A 102 -5.85 6.30 -2.61
C PRO A 102 -4.40 6.58 -3.00
N VAL A 103 -3.94 5.96 -4.09
CA VAL A 103 -2.58 6.13 -4.62
C VAL A 103 -2.65 6.89 -5.96
N PRO A 104 -1.77 7.88 -6.19
CA PRO A 104 -1.64 8.52 -7.51
C PRO A 104 -1.18 7.53 -8.58
N TRP A 105 -1.86 7.51 -9.71
CA TRP A 105 -1.60 6.64 -10.85
C TRP A 105 -1.53 7.45 -12.16
N PRO A 106 -0.50 7.25 -13.01
CA PRO A 106 -0.21 8.15 -14.12
C PRO A 106 -1.16 8.00 -15.32
N THR A 107 -1.96 6.93 -15.41
CA THR A 107 -2.86 6.71 -16.56
C THR A 107 -4.33 6.76 -16.15
N ALA A 108 -5.21 6.95 -17.14
CA ALA A 108 -6.65 6.96 -16.93
C ALA A 108 -7.21 5.58 -16.54
N ILE A 109 -6.56 4.50 -16.98
CA ILE A 109 -7.00 3.12 -16.76
C ILE A 109 -6.18 2.51 -15.62
N PRO A 110 -6.80 2.14 -14.48
CA PRO A 110 -6.11 1.43 -13.41
C PRO A 110 -5.57 0.08 -13.89
N PRO A 111 -4.46 -0.41 -13.32
CA PRO A 111 -3.99 -1.76 -13.57
C PRO A 111 -4.96 -2.78 -12.97
N GLU A 112 -4.84 -4.05 -13.38
CA GLU A 112 -5.65 -5.14 -12.83
C GLU A 112 -5.50 -5.21 -11.30
N GLY A 113 -6.61 -5.46 -10.60
CA GLY A 113 -6.64 -5.47 -9.14
C GLY A 113 -6.73 -4.09 -8.49
N TRP A 114 -7.00 -3.03 -9.26
CA TRP A 114 -7.20 -1.66 -8.75
C TRP A 114 -8.46 -1.02 -9.31
N ILE A 115 -9.08 -0.13 -8.52
CA ILE A 115 -10.31 0.59 -8.86
C ILE A 115 -10.07 2.08 -8.71
N GLN A 116 -10.61 2.87 -9.65
CA GLN A 116 -10.55 4.33 -9.59
C GLN A 116 -11.48 4.90 -8.50
N CYS A 117 -10.99 5.90 -7.76
CA CYS A 117 -11.78 6.70 -6.81
C CYS A 117 -12.63 7.75 -7.54
N ASN A 118 -13.67 7.30 -8.25
CA ASN A 118 -14.58 8.14 -9.05
C ASN A 118 -16.02 8.16 -8.50
N GLY A 119 -16.22 7.84 -7.22
CA GLY A 119 -17.55 7.77 -6.63
C GLY A 119 -18.30 6.45 -6.88
N ALA A 120 -17.70 5.48 -7.57
CA ALA A 120 -18.33 4.20 -7.89
C ALA A 120 -18.64 3.36 -6.64
N VAL A 121 -19.71 2.57 -6.76
CA VAL A 121 -20.00 1.48 -5.82
C VAL A 121 -19.16 0.26 -6.17
N PHE A 122 -18.81 -0.54 -5.18
CA PHE A 122 -18.08 -1.80 -5.37
C PHE A 122 -18.77 -2.96 -4.63
N ASP A 123 -18.49 -4.17 -5.09
CA ASP A 123 -19.01 -5.39 -4.48
C ASP A 123 -18.21 -5.71 -3.21
N LYS A 124 -18.85 -5.56 -2.05
CA LYS A 124 -18.26 -5.82 -0.73
C LYS A 124 -17.96 -7.30 -0.49
N SER A 125 -18.70 -8.20 -1.12
CA SER A 125 -18.46 -9.65 -1.01
C SER A 125 -17.25 -10.06 -1.83
N LYS A 126 -17.01 -9.37 -2.95
CA LYS A 126 -15.82 -9.58 -3.78
C LYS A 126 -14.56 -8.92 -3.20
N PHE A 127 -14.72 -7.77 -2.54
CA PHE A 127 -13.61 -6.97 -1.99
C PHE A 127 -13.79 -6.68 -0.50
N PRO A 128 -13.69 -7.71 0.37
CA PRO A 128 -13.94 -7.59 1.80
C PRO A 128 -12.96 -6.65 2.52
N LYS A 129 -11.68 -6.59 2.14
CA LYS A 129 -10.71 -5.69 2.79
C LYS A 129 -10.98 -4.23 2.41
N LEU A 130 -11.38 -3.98 1.17
CA LEU A 130 -11.82 -2.66 0.74
C LEU A 130 -13.13 -2.25 1.45
N ALA A 131 -14.01 -3.20 1.73
CA ALA A 131 -15.21 -2.97 2.52
C ALA A 131 -14.92 -2.62 3.99
N GLU A 132 -13.81 -3.07 4.57
CA GLU A 132 -13.36 -2.62 5.89
C GLU A 132 -12.95 -1.13 5.87
N ALA A 133 -12.25 -0.70 4.82
CA ALA A 133 -11.84 0.69 4.66
C ALA A 133 -12.98 1.63 4.23
N TYR A 134 -13.92 1.15 3.40
CA TYR A 134 -15.10 1.89 2.92
C TYR A 134 -16.39 1.10 3.21
N PRO A 135 -16.90 1.12 4.46
CA PRO A 135 -18.02 0.28 4.89
C PRO A 135 -19.34 0.49 4.15
N ASN A 136 -19.54 1.65 3.54
CA ASN A 136 -20.71 1.98 2.74
C ASN A 136 -20.69 1.34 1.33
N GLY A 137 -19.62 0.65 0.95
CA GLY A 137 -19.49 0.01 -0.37
C GLY A 137 -19.33 1.01 -1.52
N ARG A 138 -18.89 2.24 -1.24
CA ARG A 138 -18.71 3.30 -2.24
C ARG A 138 -17.39 4.03 -2.02
N LEU A 139 -16.65 4.23 -3.10
CA LEU A 139 -15.42 5.01 -3.09
C LEU A 139 -15.72 6.51 -3.05
N PRO A 140 -14.84 7.34 -2.48
CA PRO A 140 -14.92 8.79 -2.68
C PRO A 140 -14.74 9.13 -4.16
N ASP A 141 -15.35 10.23 -4.61
CA ASP A 141 -15.01 10.84 -5.89
C ASP A 141 -13.88 11.84 -5.65
N LEU A 142 -12.66 11.45 -6.02
CA LEU A 142 -11.45 12.25 -5.80
C LEU A 142 -11.00 12.98 -7.07
N ARG A 143 -11.82 12.96 -8.14
CA ARG A 143 -11.49 13.63 -9.39
C ARG A 143 -11.49 15.15 -9.19
N GLY A 144 -10.31 15.76 -9.29
CA GLY A 144 -10.14 17.20 -9.09
C GLY A 144 -10.06 17.64 -7.62
N GLU A 145 -10.03 16.69 -6.68
CA GLU A 145 -10.04 16.96 -5.25
C GLU A 145 -8.63 16.91 -4.65
N PHE A 146 -8.41 17.72 -3.60
CA PHE A 146 -7.22 17.64 -2.76
C PHE A 146 -7.51 16.89 -1.47
N ILE A 147 -6.66 15.93 -1.13
CA ILE A 147 -6.75 15.21 0.14
C ILE A 147 -6.07 16.02 1.24
N ARG A 148 -6.74 16.17 2.40
CA ARG A 148 -6.20 16.82 3.59
C ARG A 148 -6.18 15.87 4.78
N GLY A 149 -5.35 16.16 5.78
CA GLY A 149 -5.39 15.48 7.07
C GLY A 149 -6.71 15.72 7.80
N TRP A 150 -7.23 14.67 8.43
CA TRP A 150 -8.38 14.76 9.33
C TRP A 150 -7.96 15.40 10.66
N ASP A 151 -8.81 16.26 11.21
CA ASP A 151 -8.49 17.05 12.40
C ASP A 151 -8.45 16.22 13.69
N GLU A 152 -9.26 15.16 13.78
CA GLU A 152 -9.30 14.26 14.94
C GLU A 152 -9.38 15.02 16.29
N ARG A 153 -10.26 16.03 16.37
CA ARG A 153 -10.49 16.85 17.58
C ARG A 153 -9.30 17.71 18.01
N ARG A 154 -8.31 17.93 17.14
CA ARG A 154 -7.22 18.89 17.39
C ARG A 154 -7.72 20.34 17.48
N GLY A 155 -8.86 20.66 16.87
CA GLY A 155 -9.49 21.97 16.97
C GLY A 155 -9.26 22.89 15.78
N VAL A 156 -8.59 22.43 14.72
CA VAL A 156 -8.24 23.24 13.54
C VAL A 156 -9.34 23.20 12.48
N ASP A 157 -10.03 22.07 12.32
CA ASP A 157 -11.16 21.89 11.40
C ASP A 157 -12.35 21.23 12.13
N ASN A 158 -12.92 21.99 13.07
CA ASN A 158 -13.99 21.53 13.97
C ASN A 158 -15.23 21.05 13.20
N GLY A 159 -15.73 19.88 13.59
CA GLY A 159 -16.92 19.27 12.98
C GLY A 159 -16.65 18.49 11.68
N ARG A 160 -15.41 18.48 11.18
CA ARG A 160 -15.02 17.70 9.99
C ARG A 160 -15.15 16.19 10.21
N LYS A 161 -15.86 15.51 9.33
CA LYS A 161 -15.93 14.04 9.28
C LYS A 161 -14.95 13.47 8.26
N LEU A 162 -14.45 12.26 8.49
CA LEU A 162 -13.69 11.51 7.48
C LEU A 162 -14.50 11.40 6.18
N LEU A 163 -13.83 11.54 5.05
CA LEU A 163 -14.39 11.46 3.69
C LEU A 163 -15.50 12.49 3.37
N SER A 164 -15.71 13.50 4.22
CA SER A 164 -16.66 14.57 3.92
C SER A 164 -16.06 15.63 2.98
N TRP A 165 -16.76 15.90 1.89
CA TRP A 165 -16.42 16.94 0.94
C TRP A 165 -16.66 18.33 1.53
N GLN A 166 -15.85 19.31 1.14
CA GLN A 166 -16.08 20.73 1.42
C GLN A 166 -15.64 21.54 0.22
N GLU A 167 -16.34 22.65 0.00
CA GLU A 167 -15.90 23.70 -0.89
C GLU A 167 -14.51 24.22 -0.55
N GLY A 168 -13.72 24.49 -1.59
CA GLY A 168 -12.45 25.19 -1.45
C GLY A 168 -12.63 26.61 -0.90
N SER A 169 -11.64 27.06 -0.13
CA SER A 169 -11.60 28.43 0.40
C SER A 169 -11.61 29.46 -0.73
N ALA A 170 -12.49 30.45 -0.60
CA ALA A 170 -12.50 31.63 -1.45
C ALA A 170 -11.89 32.83 -0.71
N LEU A 171 -11.09 33.63 -1.42
CA LEU A 171 -10.80 34.98 -1.02
C LEU A 171 -11.95 35.87 -1.49
N GLY A 172 -12.67 36.47 -0.54
CA GLY A 172 -13.70 37.46 -0.82
C GLY A 172 -13.10 38.86 -0.76
N GLN A 173 -13.39 39.70 -1.74
CA GLN A 173 -13.12 41.11 -1.65
C GLN A 173 -14.43 41.88 -1.47
N TYR A 174 -14.51 42.66 -0.39
CA TYR A 174 -15.62 43.57 -0.12
C TYR A 174 -15.24 45.00 -0.52
N PRO A 175 -15.69 45.50 -1.68
CA PRO A 175 -15.74 46.92 -1.95
C PRO A 175 -16.90 47.54 -1.15
N GLY A 176 -16.59 48.41 -0.18
CA GLY A 176 -17.61 49.15 0.57
C GLY A 176 -18.32 50.22 -0.26
N ASP A 177 -19.22 50.98 0.38
CA ASP A 177 -19.92 52.10 -0.26
C ASP A 177 -18.92 53.19 -0.65
N PHE A 178 -18.77 53.43 -1.95
CA PHE A 178 -18.02 54.56 -2.48
C PHE A 178 -18.97 55.48 -3.26
N ASP A 179 -19.06 56.76 -2.85
CA ASP A 179 -19.87 57.81 -3.51
C ASP A 179 -19.48 58.04 -4.99
N ALA A 180 -18.32 57.53 -5.41
CA ALA A 180 -17.94 57.32 -6.80
C ALA A 180 -17.20 55.97 -6.91
N GLY A 181 -17.76 55.02 -7.66
CA GLY A 181 -17.36 53.61 -7.62
C GLY A 181 -15.89 53.38 -7.99
N VAL A 182 -15.10 52.89 -7.03
CA VAL A 182 -13.79 52.31 -7.30
C VAL A 182 -13.97 50.81 -7.41
N ALA A 183 -13.80 50.26 -8.61
CA ALA A 183 -13.76 48.82 -8.79
C ALA A 183 -12.31 48.32 -8.81
N GLN A 184 -12.10 47.12 -8.30
CA GLN A 184 -10.81 46.43 -8.35
C GLN A 184 -10.96 45.23 -9.27
N ASN A 185 -9.99 45.04 -10.17
CA ASN A 185 -9.91 43.85 -10.99
C ASN A 185 -8.50 43.25 -10.85
N ILE A 186 -8.48 41.93 -10.66
CA ILE A 186 -7.28 41.12 -10.74
C ILE A 186 -7.29 40.44 -12.11
N HIS A 187 -6.54 41.04 -13.06
CA HIS A 187 -6.51 40.56 -14.45
C HIS A 187 -5.60 39.32 -14.63
N GLN A 188 -4.69 39.05 -13.68
CA GLN A 188 -3.86 37.85 -13.64
C GLN A 188 -3.80 37.28 -12.22
N ARG A 189 -4.34 36.07 -12.06
CA ARG A 189 -4.52 35.41 -10.75
C ARG A 189 -3.30 34.61 -10.29
N ASP A 190 -2.22 34.56 -11.09
CA ASP A 190 -1.01 33.80 -10.79
C ASP A 190 0.09 34.70 -10.19
N GLY A 191 0.60 34.31 -9.02
CA GLY A 191 1.71 34.98 -8.33
C GLY A 191 1.39 36.35 -7.71
N ILE A 192 0.16 36.58 -7.22
CA ILE A 192 -0.19 37.84 -6.53
C ILE A 192 0.53 37.92 -5.17
N THR A 193 1.33 38.96 -4.98
CA THR A 193 1.99 39.32 -3.72
C THR A 193 1.44 40.66 -3.17
N TYR A 194 1.91 41.08 -2.00
CA TYR A 194 1.54 42.37 -1.40
C TYR A 194 2.07 43.52 -2.28
N HIS A 195 1.17 44.42 -2.74
CA HIS A 195 1.44 45.52 -3.70
C HIS A 195 1.87 45.09 -5.12
N ASP A 196 1.20 44.08 -5.70
CA ASP A 196 1.46 43.66 -7.09
C ASP A 196 0.82 44.63 -8.11
N PRO A 197 1.57 45.20 -9.07
CA PRO A 197 1.05 46.05 -10.15
C PRO A 197 0.07 45.35 -11.11
N LYS A 198 -0.12 44.04 -11.02
CA LYS A 198 -1.18 43.28 -11.72
C LYS A 198 -2.59 43.55 -11.17
N GLN A 199 -2.72 44.38 -10.13
CA GLN A 199 -4.00 44.87 -9.62
C GLN A 199 -4.32 46.24 -10.21
N ASN A 200 -5.47 46.38 -10.86
CA ASN A 200 -5.95 47.67 -11.38
C ASN A 200 -7.13 48.19 -10.58
N ARG A 201 -7.06 49.48 -10.21
CA ARG A 201 -8.20 50.27 -9.71
C ARG A 201 -8.71 51.14 -10.85
N TYR A 202 -10.01 51.06 -11.15
CA TYR A 202 -10.63 51.95 -12.14
C TYR A 202 -11.84 52.66 -11.56
N LYS A 203 -12.06 53.89 -12.04
CA LYS A 203 -13.23 54.70 -11.68
C LYS A 203 -14.41 54.26 -12.55
N ILE A 204 -15.52 53.94 -11.92
CA ILE A 204 -16.81 53.77 -12.59
C ILE A 204 -17.49 55.13 -12.57
N SER A 205 -17.47 55.82 -13.71
CA SER A 205 -18.17 57.09 -13.90
C SER A 205 -19.59 56.82 -14.37
N SER A 206 -20.57 57.23 -13.56
CA SER A 206 -22.02 57.09 -13.73
C SER A 206 -22.61 55.79 -13.19
N LEU A 207 -23.37 55.92 -12.10
CA LEU A 207 -24.70 55.36 -11.86
C LEU A 207 -25.15 55.90 -10.48
N ASN A 208 -26.36 56.45 -10.39
CA ASN A 208 -27.01 56.83 -9.12
C ASN A 208 -27.43 55.57 -8.30
N SER A 209 -26.62 54.52 -8.33
CA SER A 209 -26.92 53.22 -7.73
C SER A 209 -25.71 52.77 -6.94
N ILE A 210 -25.91 52.62 -5.62
CA ILE A 210 -24.96 51.94 -4.75
C ILE A 210 -25.00 50.45 -5.14
N GLY A 211 -23.90 49.96 -5.69
CA GLY A 211 -23.75 48.54 -6.02
C GLY A 211 -22.97 47.84 -4.92
N THR A 212 -23.65 47.09 -4.05
CA THR A 212 -22.97 46.15 -3.14
C THR A 212 -22.65 44.86 -3.92
N GLY A 213 -21.39 44.44 -3.96
CA GLY A 213 -21.00 43.20 -4.60
C GLY A 213 -19.79 42.58 -3.93
N VAL A 214 -19.84 41.28 -3.65
CA VAL A 214 -18.68 40.51 -3.20
C VAL A 214 -18.12 39.76 -4.40
N ASP A 215 -16.84 39.96 -4.74
CA ASP A 215 -16.14 39.09 -5.69
C ASP A 215 -15.46 37.95 -4.92
N TYR A 216 -15.65 36.72 -5.38
CA TYR A 216 -15.06 35.53 -4.79
C TYR A 216 -14.00 34.93 -5.72
N ILE A 217 -12.79 34.80 -5.21
CA ILE A 217 -11.69 34.12 -5.90
C ILE A 217 -11.41 32.79 -5.19
N ARG A 218 -11.79 31.67 -5.82
CA ARG A 218 -11.38 30.34 -5.35
C ARG A 218 -9.91 30.12 -5.67
N LEU A 219 -9.12 29.79 -4.66
CA LEU A 219 -7.70 29.47 -4.81
C LEU A 219 -7.51 27.96 -4.87
N ARG A 220 -6.61 27.50 -5.73
CA ARG A 220 -6.16 26.10 -5.79
C ARG A 220 -4.65 26.04 -5.91
N PRO A 221 -3.97 25.11 -5.23
CA PRO A 221 -2.56 24.84 -5.46
C PRO A 221 -2.28 24.46 -6.92
N ARG A 222 -1.13 24.90 -7.46
CA ARG A 222 -0.60 24.38 -8.73
C ARG A 222 -0.32 22.88 -8.56
N ASN A 223 -0.82 22.06 -9.46
CA ASN A 223 -0.71 20.60 -9.38
C ASN A 223 -0.63 19.96 -10.77
N ILE A 224 -0.26 18.67 -10.80
CA ILE A 224 -0.35 17.79 -11.97
C ILE A 224 -1.40 16.74 -11.65
N ALA A 225 -2.34 16.52 -12.56
CA ALA A 225 -3.42 15.57 -12.36
C ALA A 225 -2.92 14.13 -12.55
N PHE A 226 -3.09 13.33 -11.50
CA PHE A 226 -2.96 11.86 -11.54
C PHE A 226 -4.34 11.27 -11.27
N ASN A 227 -4.54 10.04 -11.72
CA ASN A 227 -5.70 9.26 -11.28
C ASN A 227 -5.51 8.83 -9.82
N TYR A 228 -6.58 8.79 -9.02
CA TYR A 228 -6.52 8.17 -7.70
C TYR A 228 -7.13 6.77 -7.78
N ILE A 229 -6.36 5.76 -7.39
CA ILE A 229 -6.79 4.35 -7.41
C ILE A 229 -6.60 3.70 -6.04
N VAL A 230 -7.43 2.70 -5.74
CA VAL A 230 -7.34 1.86 -4.54
C VAL A 230 -7.24 0.39 -4.92
N LYS A 231 -6.57 -0.39 -4.10
CA LYS A 231 -6.44 -1.84 -4.28
C LYS A 231 -7.80 -2.51 -4.11
N ALA A 232 -8.12 -3.47 -4.98
CA ALA A 232 -9.38 -4.21 -4.99
C ALA A 232 -9.18 -5.60 -4.37
N GLU A 233 -9.23 -5.65 -3.03
CA GLU A 233 -9.09 -6.86 -2.21
C GLU A 233 -10.18 -6.96 -1.14
#